data_AF-A0A1C3FAQ7-F1
#
_entry.id   AF-A0A1C3FAQ7-F1
#
_cell.length_a   1.000
_cell.length_b   1.000
_cell.length_c   1.000
_cell.angle_alpha   90.00
_cell.angle_beta   90.00
_cell.angle_gamma   90.00
#
_symmetry.space_group_name_H-M   'P 1'
#
loop_
_entity.id
_entity.type
_entity.pdbx_description
1 polymer ?
#
loop_
_entity_poly.entity_id
_entity_poly.type
_entity_poly.pdbx_seq_one_letter_code
_entity_poly.pdbx_strand_id
1 'polypeptide(L)'
;MSIQPIVPIMPLGATNPITSASLESKPDISSGDGAQKAGTDFAKFLNDALSQVNALQKNADTASMQLATGKVQDMSEVMVALEKASLSLSLTVSVRDKALDAYNQVMRMQM
;
A
#
# COMPACT_ATOMS: atom_id res chain seq x y z
N MET A 1 -29.25 31.43 -67.40
CA MET A 1 -27.81 31.33 -67.66
C MET A 1 -27.10 31.61 -66.34
N SER A 2 -27.08 30.59 -65.48
CA SER A 2 -26.47 30.67 -64.14
C SER A 2 -25.14 29.96 -64.22
N ILE A 3 -24.07 30.73 -64.17
CA ILE A 3 -22.71 30.22 -64.18
C ILE A 3 -22.43 29.76 -62.75
N GLN A 4 -22.22 28.46 -62.55
CA GLN A 4 -21.80 27.95 -61.24
C GLN A 4 -20.35 28.40 -60.97
N PRO A 5 -20.02 29.00 -59.82
CA PRO A 5 -18.63 29.27 -59.49
C PRO A 5 -17.91 27.96 -59.14
N ILE A 6 -16.73 27.81 -59.73
CA ILE A 6 -15.70 26.80 -59.44
C ILE A 6 -15.35 26.79 -57.95
N VAL A 7 -15.34 25.60 -57.34
CA VAL A 7 -14.78 25.38 -56.00
C VAL A 7 -13.25 25.56 -56.03
N PRO A 8 -12.67 26.33 -55.08
CA PRO A 8 -11.22 26.38 -54.95
C PRO A 8 -10.68 25.07 -54.38
N ILE A 9 -9.63 24.53 -55.00
CA ILE A 9 -8.86 23.42 -54.45
C ILE A 9 -8.11 23.90 -53.20
N MET A 10 -8.33 23.22 -52.08
CA MET A 10 -7.57 23.46 -50.85
C MET A 10 -6.13 22.97 -51.04
N PRO A 11 -5.10 23.75 -50.65
CA PRO A 11 -3.75 23.23 -50.60
C PRO A 11 -3.65 22.24 -49.43
N LEU A 12 -3.00 21.11 -49.67
CA LEU A 12 -2.59 20.16 -48.63
C LEU A 12 -1.67 20.90 -47.65
N GLY A 13 -2.24 21.37 -46.54
CA GLY A 13 -1.50 21.95 -45.42
C GLY A 13 -0.72 20.86 -44.71
N ALA A 14 0.54 20.75 -45.07
CA ALA A 14 1.54 19.98 -44.34
C ALA A 14 1.58 20.44 -42.87
N THR A 15 1.63 19.46 -41.97
CA THR A 15 2.25 19.52 -40.64
C THR A 15 1.83 20.71 -39.78
N ASN A 16 0.88 20.48 -38.87
CA ASN A 16 0.71 21.29 -37.67
C ASN A 16 2.08 21.59 -37.05
N PRO A 17 2.48 22.87 -36.86
CA PRO A 17 3.51 23.16 -35.90
C PRO A 17 2.97 22.71 -34.54
N ILE A 18 3.78 21.97 -33.79
CA ILE A 18 3.53 21.68 -32.38
C ILE A 18 3.40 23.04 -31.70
N THR A 19 2.16 23.51 -31.56
CA THR A 19 1.85 24.63 -30.71
C THR A 19 2.22 24.15 -29.31
N SER A 20 3.10 24.89 -28.66
CA SER A 20 3.41 24.78 -27.24
C SER A 20 2.15 25.12 -26.44
N ALA A 21 1.19 24.20 -26.45
CA ALA A 21 0.11 24.13 -25.49
C ALA A 21 0.77 23.74 -24.17
N SER A 22 1.13 24.76 -23.40
CA SER A 22 1.04 24.79 -21.94
C SER A 22 1.07 23.40 -21.29
N LEU A 23 2.27 22.83 -21.22
CA LEU A 23 2.61 21.87 -20.18
C LEU A 23 2.69 22.62 -18.84
N GLU A 24 1.53 23.07 -18.35
CA GLU A 24 1.37 23.44 -16.94
C GLU A 24 0.42 22.45 -16.28
N SER A 25 0.96 21.25 -16.12
CA SER A 25 0.68 20.38 -14.98
C SER A 25 1.92 19.53 -14.87
N LYS A 26 2.98 20.19 -14.41
CA LYS A 26 4.11 19.51 -13.80
C LYS A 26 3.50 18.54 -12.80
N PRO A 27 3.64 17.20 -12.95
CA PRO A 27 3.56 16.37 -11.78
C PRO A 27 4.78 16.83 -10.99
N ASP A 28 4.53 17.72 -10.06
CA ASP A 28 5.49 18.02 -9.03
C ASP A 28 5.63 16.72 -8.24
N ILE A 29 6.55 15.89 -8.71
CA ILE A 29 7.29 14.93 -7.91
C ILE A 29 8.07 15.76 -6.88
N SER A 30 7.35 16.41 -5.97
CA SER A 30 7.87 16.70 -4.64
C SER A 30 8.03 15.34 -3.97
N SER A 31 9.21 14.79 -4.18
CA SER A 31 9.80 13.71 -3.41
C SER A 31 9.76 14.10 -1.93
N GLY A 32 8.64 13.82 -1.27
CA GLY A 32 8.42 14.16 0.14
C GLY A 32 7.01 13.81 0.62
N ASP A 33 5.98 14.06 -0.20
CA ASP A 33 4.59 13.93 0.27
C ASP A 33 4.06 12.49 0.23
N GLY A 34 4.42 11.71 -0.80
CA GLY A 34 4.03 10.30 -0.92
C GLY A 34 4.64 9.39 0.16
N ALA A 35 5.88 9.65 0.57
CA ALA A 35 6.56 8.90 1.63
C ALA A 35 6.00 9.23 3.02
N GLN A 36 5.63 10.50 3.26
CA GLN A 36 5.03 10.94 4.52
C GLN A 36 3.58 10.45 4.67
N LYS A 37 2.82 10.42 3.57
CA LYS A 37 1.48 9.82 3.51
C LYS A 37 1.55 8.30 3.74
N ALA A 38 2.46 7.59 3.05
CA ALA A 38 2.71 6.17 3.27
C ALA A 38 3.20 5.84 4.71
N GLY A 39 4.02 6.69 5.32
CA GLY A 39 4.44 6.55 6.72
C GLY A 39 3.29 6.74 7.71
N THR A 40 2.37 7.67 7.41
CA THR A 40 1.13 7.87 8.20
C THR A 40 0.17 6.70 8.05
N ASP A 41 0.02 6.16 6.83
CA ASP A 41 -0.79 4.98 6.55
C ASP A 41 -0.22 3.72 7.22
N PHE A 42 1.11 3.56 7.23
CA PHE A 42 1.79 2.48 7.98
C PHE A 42 1.62 2.63 9.50
N ALA A 43 1.76 3.85 10.04
CA ALA A 43 1.55 4.10 11.47
C ALA A 43 0.10 3.81 11.89
N LYS A 44 -0.88 4.14 11.04
CA LYS A 44 -2.29 3.80 11.24
C LYS A 44 -2.53 2.29 11.19
N PHE A 45 -1.93 1.59 10.22
CA PHE A 45 -1.98 0.13 10.12
C PHE A 45 -1.34 -0.55 11.33
N LEU A 46 -0.20 -0.05 11.81
CA LEU A 46 0.47 -0.57 12.99
C LEU A 46 -0.37 -0.36 14.26
N ASN A 47 -1.04 0.78 14.38
CA ASN A 47 -1.94 1.06 15.50
C ASN A 47 -3.16 0.13 15.48
N ASP A 48 -3.73 -0.10 14.29
CA ASP A 48 -4.84 -1.04 14.09
C ASP A 48 -4.42 -2.48 14.43
N ALA A 49 -3.25 -2.91 13.95
CA ALA A 49 -2.67 -4.21 14.28
C ALA A 49 -2.42 -4.38 15.79
N LEU A 50 -1.91 -3.34 16.48
CA LEU A 50 -1.75 -3.36 17.94
C LEU A 50 -3.09 -3.45 18.69
N SER A 51 -4.11 -2.75 18.21
CA SER A 51 -5.47 -2.85 18.73
C SER A 51 -6.05 -4.26 18.52
N GLN A 52 -5.78 -4.86 17.36
CA GLN A 52 -6.20 -6.21 17.02
C GLN A 52 -5.50 -7.27 17.89
N VAL A 53 -4.21 -7.10 18.18
CA VAL A 53 -3.47 -7.94 19.14
C VAL A 53 -4.03 -7.79 20.55
N ASN A 54 -4.37 -6.57 20.98
CA ASN A 54 -5.01 -6.35 22.28
C ASN A 54 -6.37 -7.08 22.38
N ALA A 55 -7.18 -7.02 21.33
CA ALA A 55 -8.44 -7.74 21.23
C ALA A 55 -8.22 -9.27 21.25
N LEU A 56 -7.21 -9.76 20.53
CA LEU A 56 -6.83 -11.17 20.51
C LEU A 56 -6.37 -11.66 21.88
N GLN A 57 -5.60 -10.84 22.61
CA GLN A 57 -5.14 -11.13 23.96
C GLN A 57 -6.29 -11.20 24.96
N LYS A 58 -7.28 -10.30 24.84
CA LYS A 58 -8.51 -10.34 25.65
C LYS A 58 -9.39 -11.55 25.34
N ASN A 59 -9.45 -11.94 24.06
CA ASN A 59 -10.14 -13.14 23.63
C ASN A 59 -9.43 -14.40 24.14
N ALA A 60 -8.10 -14.43 24.11
CA ALA A 60 -7.29 -15.51 24.66
C ALA A 60 -7.43 -15.64 26.17
N ASP A 61 -7.54 -14.53 26.92
CA ASP A 61 -7.83 -14.54 28.36
C ASP A 61 -9.21 -15.14 28.65
N THR A 62 -10.21 -14.76 27.85
CA THR A 62 -11.57 -15.32 27.91
C THR A 62 -11.58 -16.82 27.55
N ALA A 63 -10.86 -17.21 26.50
CA ALA A 63 -10.73 -18.59 26.08
C ALA A 63 -9.94 -19.41 27.11
N SER A 64 -8.94 -18.83 27.77
CA SER A 64 -8.17 -19.47 28.85
C SER A 64 -9.03 -19.71 30.08
N MET A 65 -9.92 -18.78 30.43
CA MET A 65 -10.95 -19.03 31.44
C MET A 65 -11.91 -20.17 31.04
N GLN A 66 -12.29 -20.26 29.76
CA GLN A 66 -13.14 -21.35 29.23
C GLN A 66 -12.41 -22.71 29.14
N LEU A 67 -11.09 -22.68 28.91
CA LEU A 67 -10.18 -23.83 28.92
C LEU A 67 -9.98 -24.37 30.34
N ALA A 68 -9.81 -23.47 31.33
CA ALA A 68 -9.75 -23.83 32.74
C ALA A 68 -11.06 -24.47 33.24
N THR A 69 -12.17 -24.27 32.52
CA THR A 69 -13.46 -24.95 32.77
C THR A 69 -13.58 -26.33 32.10
N GLY A 70 -12.52 -26.83 31.43
CA GLY A 70 -12.38 -28.24 31.06
C GLY A 70 -12.91 -28.66 29.68
N LYS A 71 -13.01 -27.74 28.70
CA LYS A 71 -13.54 -28.01 27.35
C LYS A 71 -12.48 -27.96 26.24
N VAL A 72 -11.48 -28.84 26.17
CA VAL A 72 -10.76 -29.06 24.90
C VAL A 72 -10.42 -30.53 24.72
N GLN A 73 -10.85 -31.09 23.57
CA GLN A 73 -10.83 -32.51 23.23
C GLN A 73 -9.78 -32.84 22.14
N ASP A 74 -9.05 -31.86 21.60
CA ASP A 74 -8.26 -32.03 20.36
C ASP A 74 -6.82 -31.49 20.46
N MET A 75 -5.89 -32.32 20.93
CA MET A 75 -4.44 -32.01 20.98
C MET A 75 -3.83 -31.65 19.61
N SER A 76 -4.36 -32.18 18.50
CA SER A 76 -3.88 -31.86 17.15
C SER A 76 -4.12 -30.40 16.77
N GLU A 77 -5.21 -29.80 17.24
CA GLU A 77 -5.52 -28.40 16.95
C GLU A 77 -4.54 -27.46 17.65
N VAL A 78 -4.10 -27.81 18.86
CA VAL A 78 -3.07 -27.08 19.62
C VAL A 78 -1.72 -27.12 18.90
N MET A 79 -1.31 -28.28 18.38
CA MET A 79 -0.05 -28.40 17.64
C MET A 79 -0.07 -27.58 16.33
N VAL A 80 -1.19 -27.64 15.59
CA VAL A 80 -1.37 -26.83 14.37
C VAL A 80 -1.35 -25.33 14.69
N ALA A 81 -2.01 -24.92 15.79
CA ALA A 81 -2.01 -23.53 16.23
C ALA A 81 -0.60 -23.05 16.60
N LEU A 82 0.20 -23.88 17.30
CA LEU A 82 1.59 -23.57 17.65
C LEU A 82 2.47 -23.41 16.42
N GLU A 83 2.36 -24.31 15.43
CA GLU A 83 3.16 -24.26 14.21
C GLU A 83 2.84 -23.01 13.39
N LYS A 84 1.54 -22.68 13.28
CA LYS A 84 1.06 -21.48 12.60
C LYS A 84 1.51 -20.20 13.30
N ALA A 85 1.53 -20.20 14.63
CA ALA A 85 2.01 -19.06 15.43
C ALA A 85 3.51 -18.84 15.24
N SER A 86 4.31 -19.90 15.27
CA SER A 86 5.76 -19.84 15.03
C SER A 86 6.09 -19.27 13.64
N LEU A 87 5.42 -19.78 12.60
CA LEU A 87 5.60 -19.29 11.23
C LEU A 87 5.19 -17.81 11.08
N SER A 88 4.04 -17.43 11.66
CA SER A 88 3.54 -16.06 11.60
C SER A 88 4.45 -15.08 12.35
N LEU A 89 5.03 -15.50 13.48
CA LEU A 89 6.00 -14.71 14.22
C LEU A 89 7.29 -14.49 13.42
N SER A 90 7.84 -15.55 12.82
CA SER A 90 9.03 -15.47 11.97
C SER A 90 8.82 -14.54 10.77
N LEU A 91 7.65 -14.62 10.14
CA LEU A 91 7.26 -13.73 9.06
C LEU A 91 7.17 -12.28 9.53
N THR A 92 6.58 -12.04 10.70
CA THR A 92 6.45 -10.70 11.29
C THR A 92 7.82 -10.06 11.56
N VAL A 93 8.76 -10.83 12.12
CA VAL A 93 10.14 -10.38 12.33
C VAL A 93 10.80 -10.03 10.99
N SER A 94 10.65 -10.88 9.98
CA SER A 94 11.22 -10.65 8.64
C SER A 94 10.65 -9.40 7.97
N VAL A 95 9.36 -9.12 8.14
CA VAL A 95 8.69 -7.92 7.63
C VAL A 95 9.16 -6.68 8.38
N ARG A 96 9.27 -6.75 9.72
CA ARG A 96 9.82 -5.67 10.55
C ARG A 96 11.24 -5.32 10.09
N ASP A 97 12.10 -6.31 9.91
CA ASP A 97 13.48 -6.09 9.53
C ASP A 97 13.58 -5.47 8.12
N LYS A 98 12.75 -5.91 7.15
CA LYS A 98 12.63 -5.28 5.82
C LYS A 98 12.13 -3.83 5.90
N ALA A 99 11.18 -3.53 6.78
CA ALA A 99 10.66 -2.18 6.96
C ALA A 99 11.72 -1.23 7.56
N LEU A 100 12.52 -1.72 8.52
CA LEU A 100 13.64 -0.97 9.09
C LEU A 100 14.74 -0.73 8.07
N ASP A 101 15.04 -1.72 7.22
CA ASP A 101 16.02 -1.58 6.13
C ASP A 101 15.56 -0.54 5.10
N ALA A 102 14.29 -0.60 4.66
CA ALA A 102 13.72 0.37 3.74
C ALA A 102 13.75 1.80 4.31
N TYR A 103 13.45 1.97 5.61
CA TYR A 103 13.57 3.27 6.28
C TYR A 103 15.01 3.80 6.29
N ASN A 104 15.98 2.94 6.64
CA ASN A 104 17.40 3.30 6.60
C ASN A 104 17.87 3.64 5.18
N GLN A 105 17.42 2.89 4.17
CA GLN A 105 17.80 3.11 2.78
C GLN A 105 17.29 4.46 2.26
N VAL A 106 16.04 4.84 2.59
CA VAL A 106 15.49 6.15 2.22
C VAL A 106 16.28 7.29 2.86
N MET A 107 16.71 7.14 4.12
CA MET A 107 17.57 8.15 4.78
C MET A 107 18.96 8.26 4.14
N ARG A 108 19.53 7.17 3.65
CA ARG A 108 20.84 7.17 2.96
C ARG A 108 20.80 7.77 1.54
N MET A 109 19.61 7.93 0.95
CA MET A 109 19.45 8.61 -0.34
C MET A 109 19.35 10.14 -0.22
N GLN A 110 19.14 10.68 0.99
CA GLN A 110 18.93 12.12 1.21
C GLN A 110 20.17 12.87 1.72
N MET A 111 21.28 12.16 2.01
CA MET A 111 22.57 12.75 2.38
C MET A 111 23.51 12.82 1.19
#